data_AF-A0A7S2NT97-F1
#
_entry.id   AF-A0A7S2NT97-F1
#
_cell.length_a   1.000
_cell.length_b   1.000
_cell.length_c   1.000
_cell.angle_alpha   90.00
_cell.angle_beta   90.00
_cell.angle_gamma   90.00
#
_symmetry.space_group_name_H-M   'P 1'
#
loop_
_entity.id
_entity.type
_entity.pdbx_description
1 polymer ?
#
loop_
_entity_poly.entity_id
_entity_poly.type
_entity_poly.pdbx_seq_one_letter_code
_entity_poly.pdbx_strand_id
1 'polypeptide(L)'
;FQTTFLPVNAIAEGRNAALEFATEAFNYNTMSDEDPRNLILLCTTQGIAVQADGHGSKRLYHHVIKKDGTISRHWLEAEESKHKVGGEQKESDEERMDALSRNKATSLEIGVRGIGSRFNVLMTIQVPLRQKPSDREDYYGGTLSCVTPSCSVPSSASTSDYFKICDYLDCM
;
A
#
# COMPACT_ATOMS: atom_id res chain seq x y z
N PHE A 1 -2.05 3.17 10.37
CA PHE A 1 -1.91 1.73 10.62
C PHE A 1 -3.29 1.12 10.63
N GLN A 2 -3.53 0.10 9.82
CA GLN A 2 -4.76 -0.69 9.87
C GLN A 2 -4.49 -1.94 10.70
N THR A 3 -5.38 -2.24 11.64
CA THR A 3 -5.31 -3.47 12.45
C THR A 3 -6.47 -4.36 12.03
N THR A 4 -6.16 -5.59 11.62
CA THR A 4 -7.16 -6.59 11.27
C THR A 4 -7.06 -7.73 12.28
N PHE A 5 -8.19 -8.08 12.91
CA PHE A 5 -8.27 -9.25 13.78
C PHE A 5 -8.64 -10.46 12.94
N LEU A 6 -7.81 -11.50 13.00
CA LEU A 6 -8.02 -12.75 12.27
C LEU A 6 -8.62 -13.78 13.24
N PRO A 7 -9.76 -14.42 12.90
CA PRO A 7 -10.35 -15.47 13.72
C PRO A 7 -9.55 -16.75 13.55
N VAL A 8 -8.52 -16.91 14.36
CA VAL A 8 -7.73 -18.14 14.41
C VAL A 8 -8.55 -19.19 15.17
N ASN A 9 -9.08 -20.20 14.47
CA ASN A 9 -9.94 -21.22 15.08
C ASN A 9 -9.14 -22.09 16.05
N ALA A 10 -9.39 -21.96 17.35
CA ALA A 10 -8.74 -22.73 18.41
C ALA A 10 -9.19 -24.21 18.40
N ILE A 11 -8.80 -25.00 17.41
CA ILE A 11 -8.98 -26.46 17.45
C ILE A 11 -7.76 -27.16 16.85
N ALA A 12 -6.76 -27.38 17.69
CA ALA A 12 -5.90 -28.56 17.65
C ALA A 12 -5.25 -28.71 19.03
N GLU A 13 -5.64 -29.73 19.78
CA GLU A 13 -5.08 -30.06 21.09
C GLU A 13 -3.54 -30.11 21.01
N GLY A 14 -2.86 -29.19 21.73
CA GLY A 14 -1.41 -29.21 21.91
C GLY A 14 -0.56 -28.40 20.92
N ARG A 15 -1.15 -27.65 19.98
CA ARG A 15 -0.42 -26.66 19.14
C ARG A 15 -1.17 -25.35 19.04
N ASN A 16 -0.44 -24.24 18.88
CA ASN A 16 -1.04 -22.96 18.58
C ASN A 16 -1.86 -23.08 17.28
N ALA A 17 -3.11 -22.64 17.32
CA ALA A 17 -3.94 -22.63 16.13
C ALA A 17 -3.37 -21.64 15.10
N ALA A 18 -3.53 -21.97 13.81
CA ALA A 18 -2.98 -21.18 12.72
C ALA A 18 -4.01 -20.98 11.60
N LEU A 19 -3.97 -19.83 10.94
CA LEU A 19 -4.77 -19.47 9.77
C LEU A 19 -3.88 -18.98 8.64
N GLU A 20 -4.06 -19.54 7.45
CA GLU A 20 -3.41 -19.03 6.25
C GLU A 20 -4.21 -17.88 5.63
N PHE A 21 -3.52 -16.83 5.22
CA PHE A 21 -4.11 -15.68 4.55
C PHE A 21 -3.15 -15.06 3.54
N ALA A 22 -3.69 -14.19 2.68
CA ALA A 22 -2.90 -13.32 1.83
C ALA A 22 -3.51 -11.91 1.91
N THR A 23 -2.66 -10.89 1.88
CA THR A 23 -3.13 -9.52 1.68
C THR A 23 -3.35 -9.29 0.19
N GLU A 24 -4.26 -8.38 -0.15
CA GLU A 24 -4.49 -7.98 -1.53
C GLU A 24 -4.08 -6.53 -1.70
N ALA A 25 -3.38 -6.24 -2.80
CA ALA A 25 -3.14 -4.88 -3.26
C ALA A 25 -3.97 -4.64 -4.52
N PHE A 26 -4.52 -3.43 -4.64
CA PHE A 26 -5.24 -3.00 -5.84
C PHE A 26 -4.47 -1.85 -6.48
N ASN A 27 -4.32 -1.92 -7.80
CA ASN A 27 -3.66 -0.90 -8.58
C ASN A 27 -4.66 0.17 -9.07
N TYR A 28 -4.36 1.44 -8.82
CA TYR A 28 -5.14 2.57 -9.36
C TYR A 28 -4.32 3.45 -10.32
N ASN A 29 -3.11 3.01 -10.67
CA ASN A 29 -2.14 3.79 -11.41
C ASN A 29 -2.42 3.81 -12.92
N THR A 30 -2.73 2.65 -13.49
CA THR A 30 -2.97 2.51 -14.93
C THR A 30 -3.82 1.28 -15.21
N MET A 31 -4.66 1.37 -16.25
CA MET A 31 -5.50 0.27 -16.70
C MET A 31 -4.81 -0.59 -17.78
N SER A 32 -3.68 -0.15 -18.32
CA SER A 32 -2.90 -0.86 -19.37
C SER A 32 -1.84 -1.76 -18.74
N ASP A 33 -1.65 -2.96 -19.30
CA ASP A 33 -0.58 -3.89 -18.89
C ASP A 33 0.79 -3.51 -19.47
N GLU A 34 0.80 -2.69 -20.51
CA GLU A 34 2.01 -2.21 -21.18
C GLU A 34 2.65 -1.01 -20.47
N ASP A 35 1.96 -0.43 -19.49
CA ASP A 35 2.41 0.73 -18.71
C ASP A 35 2.89 0.24 -17.32
N PRO A 36 4.17 0.47 -16.95
CA PRO A 36 4.71 -0.08 -15.72
C PRO A 36 3.94 0.42 -14.49
N ARG A 37 3.48 -0.54 -13.70
CA ARG A 37 2.82 -0.32 -12.41
C ARG A 37 3.83 -0.22 -11.27
N ASN A 38 3.37 0.20 -10.11
CA ASN A 38 4.19 0.21 -8.91
C ASN A 38 4.73 -1.20 -8.61
N LEU A 39 5.96 -1.28 -8.12
CA LEU A 39 6.46 -2.49 -7.48
C LEU A 39 5.91 -2.56 -6.06
N ILE A 40 5.48 -3.73 -5.64
CA ILE A 40 5.00 -3.98 -4.28
C ILE A 40 6.07 -4.74 -3.53
N LEU A 41 6.49 -4.19 -2.40
CA LEU A 41 7.32 -4.88 -1.42
C LEU A 41 6.44 -5.34 -0.28
N LEU A 42 6.42 -6.66 -0.03
CA LEU A 42 5.81 -7.26 1.15
C LEU A 42 6.92 -7.55 2.16
N CYS A 43 6.90 -6.83 3.29
CA CYS A 43 7.91 -6.93 4.33
C CYS A 43 7.32 -7.56 5.60
N THR A 44 7.96 -8.62 6.08
CA THR A 44 7.69 -9.29 7.36
C THR A 44 9.00 -9.40 8.14
N THR A 45 8.97 -9.90 9.38
CA THR A 45 10.21 -10.16 10.13
C THR A 45 11.01 -11.34 9.57
N GLN A 46 10.39 -12.16 8.72
CA GLN A 46 11.04 -13.29 8.06
C GLN A 46 11.69 -12.91 6.73
N GLY A 47 11.39 -11.73 6.19
CA GLY A 47 12.04 -11.25 4.99
C GLY A 47 11.21 -10.26 4.18
N ILE A 48 11.68 -10.05 2.95
CA ILE A 48 11.07 -9.14 1.98
C ILE A 48 10.76 -9.93 0.72
N ALA A 49 9.54 -9.81 0.22
CA ALA A 49 9.13 -10.33 -1.07
C ALA A 49 8.80 -9.18 -2.03
N VAL A 50 9.31 -9.28 -3.25
CA VAL A 50 9.04 -8.32 -4.33
C VAL A 50 8.01 -8.92 -5.27
N GLN A 51 6.98 -8.15 -5.61
CA GLN A 51 5.94 -8.52 -6.55
C GLN A 51 5.63 -7.32 -7.45
N ALA A 52 5.64 -7.55 -8.77
CA ALA A 52 5.07 -6.58 -9.70
C ALA A 52 3.55 -6.56 -9.54
N ASP A 53 2.98 -5.37 -9.48
CA ASP A 53 1.52 -5.21 -9.44
C ASP A 53 0.89 -5.59 -10.80
N GLY A 54 -0.40 -5.92 -10.80
CA GLY A 54 -1.11 -6.35 -12.01
C GLY A 54 -2.53 -5.81 -12.08
N HIS A 55 -3.24 -6.07 -13.18
CA HIS A 55 -4.63 -5.60 -13.33
C HIS A 55 -5.57 -6.19 -12.26
N GLY A 56 -6.35 -5.34 -11.60
CA GLY A 56 -7.30 -5.71 -10.54
C GLY A 56 -6.63 -5.94 -9.17
N SER A 57 -7.35 -6.62 -8.27
CA SER A 57 -6.75 -7.04 -6.99
C SER A 57 -5.78 -8.18 -7.22
N LYS A 58 -4.57 -8.07 -6.64
CA LYS A 58 -3.57 -9.13 -6.62
C LYS A 58 -3.28 -9.54 -5.19
N ARG A 59 -3.37 -10.84 -4.96
CA ARG A 59 -2.87 -11.46 -3.72
C ARG A 59 -1.35 -11.32 -3.66
N LEU A 60 -0.87 -10.89 -2.51
CA LEU A 60 0.53 -10.76 -2.18
C LEU A 60 0.97 -11.99 -1.40
N TYR A 61 2.02 -12.64 -1.89
CA TYR A 61 2.59 -13.83 -1.28
C TYR A 61 3.99 -13.55 -0.78
N HIS A 62 4.42 -14.29 0.24
CA HIS A 62 5.84 -14.31 0.58
C HIS A 62 6.58 -15.17 -0.44
N HIS A 63 7.67 -14.65 -1.00
CA HIS A 63 8.49 -15.34 -1.98
C HIS A 63 9.78 -15.84 -1.33
N VAL A 64 10.19 -17.05 -1.70
CA VAL A 64 11.50 -17.61 -1.34
C VAL A 64 12.18 -18.07 -2.61
N ILE A 65 13.42 -17.63 -2.81
CA ILE A 65 14.27 -18.09 -3.91
C ILE A 65 14.90 -19.41 -3.48
N LYS A 66 14.60 -20.48 -4.20
CA LYS A 66 15.19 -21.81 -3.98
C LYS A 66 16.63 -21.84 -4.52
N LYS A 67 17.39 -22.86 -4.12
CA LYS A 67 18.79 -23.06 -4.57
C LYS A 67 18.93 -23.21 -6.09
N ASP A 68 17.88 -23.65 -6.77
CA ASP A 68 17.80 -23.79 -8.23
C ASP A 68 17.44 -22.49 -8.96
N GLY A 69 17.24 -21.38 -8.23
CA GLY A 69 16.83 -20.09 -8.77
C GLY A 69 15.31 -19.96 -9.00
N THR A 70 14.52 -20.98 -8.69
CA THR A 70 13.05 -20.90 -8.82
C THR A 70 12.42 -20.14 -7.65
N ILE A 71 11.33 -19.43 -7.92
CA ILE A 71 10.58 -18.68 -6.89
C ILE A 71 9.46 -19.56 -6.36
N SER A 72 9.45 -19.80 -5.05
CA SER A 72 8.33 -20.42 -4.35
C SER A 72 7.47 -19.37 -3.66
N ARG A 73 6.16 -19.56 -3.70
CA ARG A 73 5.18 -18.65 -3.09
C ARG A 73 4.56 -19.32 -1.87
N HIS A 74 4.47 -18.57 -0.78
CA HIS A 74 3.92 -19.03 0.48
C HIS A 74 2.78 -18.12 0.91
N TRP A 75 1.73 -18.73 1.46
CA TRP A 75 0.72 -18.02 2.21
C TRP A 75 1.33 -17.43 3.47
N LEU A 76 0.75 -16.33 3.94
CA LEU A 76 1.08 -15.80 5.25
C LEU A 76 0.31 -16.62 6.28
N GLU A 77 0.91 -16.82 7.43
CA GLU A 77 0.29 -17.57 8.51
C GLU A 77 0.11 -16.66 9.72
N ALA A 78 -1.09 -16.66 10.28
CA ALA A 78 -1.39 -16.04 11.55
C ALA A 78 -1.54 -17.12 12.62
N GLU A 79 -0.72 -17.02 13.66
CA GLU A 79 -0.74 -17.91 14.82
C GLU A 79 -1.21 -17.15 16.06
N GLU A 80 -1.95 -17.82 16.94
CA GLU A 80 -2.34 -17.23 18.23
C GLU A 80 -1.09 -16.83 19.04
N SER A 81 -1.13 -15.65 19.67
CA SER A 81 -0.07 -15.15 20.52
C SER A 81 -0.62 -14.48 21.78
N LYS A 82 0.15 -14.55 22.86
CA LYS A 82 -0.16 -13.91 24.16
C LYS A 82 0.14 -12.40 24.15
N HIS A 83 0.90 -11.91 23.16
CA HIS A 83 1.25 -10.50 23.08
C HIS A 83 0.05 -9.65 22.65
N LYS A 84 -0.18 -8.53 23.34
CA LYS A 84 -1.24 -7.57 22.99
C LYS A 84 -0.96 -6.88 21.65
N VAL A 85 -2.02 -6.55 20.94
CA VAL A 85 -1.95 -5.70 19.74
C VAL A 85 -1.69 -4.23 20.12
N GLY A 86 -1.06 -3.47 19.21
CA GLY A 86 -0.91 -2.02 19.31
C GLY A 86 0.38 -1.52 19.96
N GLY A 87 1.04 -2.34 20.79
CA GLY A 87 2.31 -2.01 21.43
C GLY A 87 3.52 -2.72 20.81
N GLU A 88 4.69 -2.45 21.38
CA GLU A 88 5.90 -3.24 21.14
C GLU A 88 5.75 -4.67 21.68
N GLN A 89 6.24 -5.65 20.93
CA GLN A 89 6.18 -7.07 21.27
C GLN A 89 7.58 -7.57 21.61
N LYS A 90 7.92 -7.51 22.90
CA LYS A 90 9.19 -8.03 23.42
C LYS A 90 9.01 -9.49 23.80
N GLU A 91 9.63 -10.36 23.02
CA GLU A 91 9.71 -11.79 23.29
C GLU A 91 10.86 -12.08 24.27
N SER A 92 10.66 -13.06 25.16
CA SER A 92 11.76 -13.64 25.93
C SER A 92 12.69 -14.47 25.02
N ASP A 93 13.87 -14.82 25.51
CA ASP A 93 14.79 -15.66 24.75
C ASP A 93 14.22 -17.07 24.55
N GLU A 94 13.47 -17.60 25.52
CA GLU A 94 12.77 -18.88 25.40
C GLU A 94 11.66 -18.83 24.34
N GLU A 95 10.86 -17.77 24.31
CA GLU A 95 9.81 -17.57 23.29
C GLU A 95 10.42 -17.45 21.89
N ARG A 96 11.51 -16.69 21.77
CA ARG A 96 12.25 -16.55 20.51
C ARG A 96 12.82 -17.88 20.04
N MET A 97 13.42 -18.67 20.94
CA MET A 97 13.96 -20.00 20.59
C MET A 97 12.85 -20.97 20.21
N ASP A 98 11.72 -20.97 20.91
CA ASP A 98 10.55 -21.78 20.56
C ASP A 98 10.02 -21.41 19.16
N ALA A 99 9.82 -20.12 18.88
CA ALA A 99 9.38 -19.63 17.57
C ALA A 99 10.37 -20.05 16.46
N LEU A 100 11.67 -19.90 16.68
CA LEU A 100 12.70 -20.33 15.72
C LEU A 100 12.68 -21.84 15.49
N SER A 101 12.48 -22.64 16.54
CA SER A 101 12.38 -24.10 16.42
C SER A 101 11.20 -24.53 15.55
N ARG A 102 10.14 -23.71 15.52
CA ARG A 102 8.92 -23.89 14.71
C ARG A 102 8.96 -23.13 13.39
N ASN A 103 10.10 -22.51 13.03
CA ASN A 103 10.28 -21.67 11.84
C ASN A 103 9.27 -20.50 11.75
N LYS A 104 8.91 -19.92 12.90
CA LYS A 104 8.01 -18.78 12.99
C LYS A 104 8.76 -17.46 13.03
N ALA A 105 8.02 -16.41 12.72
CA ALA A 105 8.45 -15.03 12.82
C ALA A 105 8.79 -14.69 14.29
N THR A 106 9.93 -14.03 14.51
CA THR A 106 10.32 -13.43 15.80
C THR A 106 10.22 -11.92 15.71
N SER A 107 10.14 -11.21 16.83
CA SER A 107 10.02 -9.76 16.87
C SER A 107 11.27 -9.08 16.32
N LEU A 108 11.06 -8.16 15.38
CA LEU A 108 12.08 -7.28 14.82
C LEU A 108 11.50 -5.89 14.59
N GLU A 109 12.37 -4.89 14.46
CA GLU A 109 11.95 -3.54 14.04
C GLU A 109 11.58 -3.55 12.56
N ILE A 110 10.29 -3.40 12.26
CA ILE A 110 9.79 -3.20 10.90
C ILE A 110 9.35 -1.75 10.74
N GLY A 111 9.99 -1.04 9.79
CA GLY A 111 9.68 0.37 9.49
C GLY A 111 10.53 1.34 10.31
N VAL A 112 9.93 2.42 10.82
CA VAL A 112 10.66 3.41 11.63
C VAL A 112 10.83 2.94 13.07
N ARG A 113 12.01 3.19 13.67
CA ARG A 113 12.35 2.69 15.02
C ARG A 113 11.33 3.04 16.10
N GLY A 114 10.66 4.19 15.99
CA GLY A 114 9.63 4.62 16.94
C GLY A 114 8.39 3.72 17.00
N ILE A 115 8.19 2.80 16.04
CA ILE A 115 7.10 1.82 16.06
C ILE A 115 7.38 0.67 17.05
N GLY A 116 8.66 0.42 17.36
CA GLY A 116 9.13 -0.69 18.19
C GLY A 116 9.19 -2.03 17.47
N SER A 117 9.75 -3.04 18.16
CA SER A 117 9.85 -4.43 17.67
C SER A 117 8.49 -5.13 17.63
N ARG A 118 8.19 -5.85 16.54
CA ARG A 118 6.92 -6.56 16.32
C ARG A 118 7.13 -7.76 15.41
N PHE A 119 6.33 -8.81 15.56
CA PHE A 119 6.29 -9.97 14.64
C PHE A 119 4.92 -10.12 13.97
N ASN A 120 3.86 -9.53 14.53
CA ASN A 120 2.50 -9.57 13.98
C ASN A 120 2.21 -8.44 12.99
N VAL A 121 3.26 -7.84 12.42
CA VAL A 121 3.15 -6.72 11.48
C VAL A 121 3.58 -7.14 10.10
N LEU A 122 2.78 -6.72 9.14
CA LEU A 122 3.04 -6.81 7.73
C LEU A 122 3.09 -5.40 7.17
N MET A 123 4.18 -5.06 6.49
CA MET A 123 4.37 -3.75 5.87
C MET A 123 4.39 -3.91 4.35
N THR A 124 3.45 -3.27 3.67
CA THR A 124 3.44 -3.16 2.21
C THR A 124 3.97 -1.80 1.78
N ILE A 125 5.01 -1.79 0.95
CA ILE A 125 5.54 -0.55 0.35
C ILE A 125 5.27 -0.59 -1.14
N GLN A 126 4.62 0.45 -1.66
CA GLN A 126 4.49 0.67 -3.09
C GLN A 126 5.64 1.55 -3.55
N VAL A 127 6.51 1.01 -4.40
CA VAL A 127 7.60 1.76 -5.04
C VAL A 127 7.10 2.24 -6.39
N PRO A 128 6.91 3.55 -6.59
CA PRO A 128 6.44 4.08 -7.85
C PRO A 128 7.43 3.77 -8.98
N LEU A 129 6.92 3.21 -10.06
CA LEU A 129 7.68 3.13 -11.32
C LEU A 129 7.30 4.29 -12.21
N ARG A 130 8.22 4.69 -13.09
CA ARG A 130 7.96 5.73 -14.08
C ARG A 130 6.98 5.20 -15.12
N GLN A 131 5.75 5.68 -15.05
CA GLN A 131 4.71 5.41 -16.04
C GLN A 131 5.07 6.02 -17.39
N LYS A 132 4.48 5.45 -18.44
CA LYS A 132 4.49 6.05 -19.77
C LYS A 132 3.75 7.40 -19.69
N PRO A 133 4.28 8.45 -20.34
CA PRO A 133 3.54 9.70 -20.46
C PRO A 133 2.22 9.41 -21.15
N SER A 134 1.12 9.90 -20.59
CA SER A 134 -0.18 9.76 -21.22
C SER A 134 -0.31 10.78 -22.35
N ASP A 135 -0.74 10.33 -23.53
CA ASP A 135 -1.16 11.23 -24.63
C ASP A 135 -2.50 11.94 -24.33
N ARG A 136 -2.98 11.89 -23.09
CA ARG A 136 -4.09 12.71 -22.64
C ARG A 136 -3.59 14.14 -22.64
N GLU A 137 -3.94 14.89 -23.69
CA GLU A 137 -3.98 16.33 -23.61
C GLU A 137 -4.80 16.66 -22.36
N ASP A 138 -4.12 17.18 -21.33
CA ASP A 138 -4.80 17.80 -20.20
C ASP A 138 -5.70 18.88 -20.80
N TYR A 139 -6.99 18.59 -20.95
CA TYR A 139 -8.00 19.52 -21.42
C TYR A 139 -8.27 20.60 -20.34
N TYR A 140 -7.26 21.01 -19.57
CA TYR A 140 -7.21 22.26 -18.81
C TYR A 140 -6.82 23.41 -19.75
N GLY A 141 -7.63 23.55 -20.79
CA GLY A 141 -7.47 24.53 -21.86
C GLY A 141 -8.67 24.53 -22.80
N GLY A 142 -9.76 23.85 -22.43
CA GLY A 142 -11.04 24.08 -23.06
C GLY A 142 -11.43 25.51 -22.80
N THR A 143 -11.17 26.40 -23.77
CA THR A 143 -12.14 27.45 -24.07
C THR A 143 -13.49 26.76 -24.11
N LEU A 144 -14.25 26.91 -23.03
CA LEU A 144 -15.69 26.88 -23.09
C LEU A 144 -16.03 27.94 -24.15
N SER A 145 -16.17 27.49 -25.38
CA SER A 145 -17.00 28.15 -26.37
C SER A 145 -18.43 28.06 -25.83
N CYS A 146 -18.71 28.84 -24.79
CA CYS A 146 -20.05 29.34 -24.60
C CYS A 146 -20.37 30.06 -25.90
N VAL A 147 -21.26 29.44 -26.69
CA VAL A 147 -21.93 30.13 -27.77
C VAL A 147 -22.76 31.21 -27.09
N THR A 148 -22.13 32.35 -26.82
CA THR A 148 -22.84 33.57 -26.45
C THR A 148 -23.40 34.13 -27.75
N PRO A 149 -24.71 34.39 -27.83
CA PRO A 149 -25.24 35.12 -28.97
C PRO A 149 -24.59 36.50 -28.95
N SER A 150 -23.87 36.79 -30.04
CA SER A 150 -23.37 38.10 -30.49
C SER A 150 -23.59 39.28 -29.54
N CYS A 151 -22.56 39.63 -28.76
CA CYS A 151 -22.41 41.00 -28.25
C CYS A 151 -20.96 41.42 -28.50
N SER A 152 -20.77 42.22 -29.54
CA SER A 152 -19.50 42.85 -29.90
C SER A 152 -19.06 43.83 -28.80
N VAL A 153 -17.89 43.60 -28.22
CA VAL A 153 -17.24 44.55 -27.31
C VAL A 153 -16.27 45.42 -28.14
N PRO A 154 -16.37 46.76 -28.11
CA PRO A 154 -15.54 47.63 -28.95
C PRO A 154 -14.10 47.69 -28.47
N SER A 155 -13.18 47.79 -29.43
CA SER A 155 -11.73 47.83 -29.22
C SER A 155 -11.24 49.18 -28.68
N SER A 156 -11.56 49.51 -27.42
CA SER A 156 -10.90 50.63 -26.73
C SER A 156 -11.19 50.61 -25.23
N ALA A 157 -10.42 49.83 -24.47
CA ALA A 157 -10.30 50.04 -23.03
C ALA A 157 -8.87 49.73 -22.58
N SER A 158 -8.27 50.68 -21.85
CA SER A 158 -6.86 50.74 -21.50
C SER A 158 -6.54 49.92 -20.25
N THR A 159 -5.26 49.53 -20.12
CA THR A 159 -4.68 48.58 -19.15
C THR A 159 -4.65 49.05 -17.67
N SER A 160 -5.64 49.81 -17.18
CA SER A 160 -5.61 50.36 -15.80
C SER A 160 -6.54 49.71 -14.78
N ASP A 161 -7.43 48.79 -15.16
CA ASP A 161 -8.52 48.36 -14.25
C ASP A 161 -8.30 46.99 -13.58
N TYR A 162 -7.07 46.46 -13.59
CA TYR A 162 -6.74 45.14 -13.02
C TYR A 162 -6.59 45.10 -11.49
N PHE A 163 -6.87 46.19 -10.79
CA PHE A 163 -6.89 46.20 -9.33
C PHE A 163 -8.25 46.62 -8.82
N LYS A 164 -9.18 45.65 -8.71
CA LYS A 164 -10.10 45.56 -7.57
C LYS A 164 -10.86 44.24 -7.54
N ILE A 165 -10.64 43.56 -6.40
CA ILE A 165 -11.57 42.69 -5.67
C ILE A 165 -11.54 41.22 -6.10
N CYS A 166 -10.49 40.56 -5.60
CA CYS A 166 -10.67 39.31 -4.87
C CYS A 166 -11.55 39.59 -3.64
N ASP A 167 -12.71 38.96 -3.55
CA ASP A 167 -13.43 38.61 -2.31
C ASP A 167 -14.11 37.28 -2.68
N TYR A 168 -13.60 36.11 -2.29
CA TYR A 168 -13.59 35.49 -0.97
C TYR A 168 -14.99 35.47 -0.31
N LEU A 169 -15.46 34.25 0.02
CA LEU A 169 -16.74 33.89 0.66
C LEU A 169 -17.90 33.80 -0.36
N ASP A 170 -18.55 32.66 -0.58
CA ASP A 170 -19.27 31.90 0.43
C ASP A 170 -19.18 30.37 0.27
N CYS A 171 -18.83 29.72 1.38
CA CYS A 171 -19.31 28.38 1.72
C CYS A 171 -20.79 28.48 2.14
N MET A 172 -21.70 27.85 1.39
CA MET A 172 -22.79 27.00 1.90
C MET A 172 -23.46 26.27 0.75
#